data_AF-A0A2H0PPW9-F1
#
_entry.id   AF-A0A2H0PPW9-F1
#
_cell.length_a   1.000
_cell.length_b   1.000
_cell.length_c   1.000
_cell.angle_alpha   90.00
_cell.angle_beta   90.00
_cell.angle_gamma   90.00
#
_symmetry.space_group_name_H-M   'P 1'
#
loop_
_entity.id
_entity.type
_entity.pdbx_description
1 polymer ?
#
loop_
_entity_poly.entity_id
_entity_poly.type
_entity_poly.pdbx_seq_one_letter_code
_entity_poly.pdbx_strand_id
1 'polypeptide(L)'
;HSTKSGRNRVVPISEGLKSLLLELRSLGSFSEKLRFGKTKKIITLSDLVLPRLNAWKKGNQAKVIERFCRKHGITSIKFHDLRATFITNLLAQGVSLVTVMSIVGHSDMATTDRYLRLAGVNVKGATSKLSYALPKAQSAKVIPIFRQKSSQSHISW
;
A
#
# COMPACT_ATOMS: atom_id res chain seq x y z
N HIS A 1 -20.67 -3.43 12.79
CA HIS A 1 -20.54 -2.19 12.01
C HIS A 1 -20.60 -2.55 10.54
N SER A 2 -21.65 -2.14 9.83
CA SER A 2 -21.80 -2.44 8.40
C SER A 2 -20.94 -1.47 7.60
N THR A 3 -19.98 -1.97 6.81
CA THR A 3 -19.30 -1.13 5.84
C THR A 3 -20.29 -0.76 4.73
N LYS A 4 -20.12 0.37 4.06
CA LYS A 4 -21.00 0.82 2.95
C LYS A 4 -21.16 -0.25 1.84
N SER A 5 -20.24 -1.22 1.76
CA SER A 5 -20.27 -2.34 0.81
C SER A 5 -20.55 -3.71 1.44
N GLY A 6 -20.76 -3.81 2.76
CA GLY A 6 -20.96 -5.08 3.47
C GLY A 6 -19.75 -6.04 3.47
N ARG A 7 -18.59 -5.63 2.92
CA ARG A 7 -17.41 -6.50 2.80
C ARG A 7 -16.49 -6.32 4.01
N ASN A 8 -16.18 -7.43 4.67
CA ASN A 8 -15.11 -7.50 5.66
C ASN A 8 -13.76 -7.47 4.93
N ARG A 9 -12.76 -6.89 5.59
CA ARG A 9 -11.37 -6.88 5.10
C ARG A 9 -10.43 -7.11 6.27
N VAL A 10 -9.33 -7.80 6.00
CA VAL A 10 -8.25 -7.99 6.96
C VAL A 10 -7.20 -6.92 6.68
N VAL A 11 -6.86 -6.14 7.70
CA VAL A 11 -5.84 -5.10 7.63
C VAL A 11 -4.68 -5.57 8.50
N PRO A 12 -3.47 -5.78 7.94
CA PRO A 12 -2.30 -6.07 8.75
C PRO A 12 -1.99 -4.86 9.63
N ILE A 13 -1.76 -5.11 10.92
CA ILE A 13 -1.38 -4.09 11.89
C ILE A 13 0.07 -4.32 12.32
N SER A 14 0.80 -3.23 12.58
CA SER A 14 2.14 -3.34 13.13
C SER A 14 2.10 -3.88 14.56
N GLU A 15 3.17 -4.53 15.01
CA GLU A 15 3.27 -5.02 16.40
C GLU A 15 3.15 -3.86 17.40
N GLY A 16 3.69 -2.68 17.11
CA GLY A 16 3.52 -1.50 17.96
C GLY A 16 2.05 -1.08 18.12
N LEU A 17 1.28 -1.07 17.02
CA LEU A 17 -0.16 -0.77 17.09
C LEU A 17 -0.92 -1.87 17.84
N LYS A 18 -0.56 -3.13 17.64
CA LYS A 18 -1.15 -4.27 18.34
C LYS A 18 -0.93 -4.17 19.85
N SER A 19 0.28 -3.87 20.30
CA SER A 19 0.60 -3.67 21.72
C SER A 19 -0.24 -2.54 22.32
N LEU A 20 -0.34 -1.41 21.62
CA LEU A 20 -1.18 -0.28 22.05
C LEU A 20 -2.67 -0.67 22.15
N LEU A 21 -3.19 -1.44 21.19
CA LEU A 21 -4.59 -1.89 21.22
C LEU A 21 -4.84 -2.88 22.35
N LEU A 22 -3.87 -3.73 22.68
CA LEU A 22 -3.96 -4.65 23.83
C LEU A 22 -3.94 -3.89 25.16
N GLU A 23 -3.11 -2.86 25.28
CA GLU A 23 -3.09 -1.97 26.43
C GLU A 23 -4.42 -1.21 26.57
N LEU A 24 -4.94 -0.65 25.48
CA LEU A 24 -6.25 0.00 25.50
C LEU A 24 -7.39 -0.94 25.89
N ARG A 25 -7.29 -2.22 25.48
CA ARG A 25 -8.26 -3.25 25.89
C ARG A 25 -8.13 -3.59 27.37
N SER A 26 -6.92 -3.65 27.93
CA SER A 26 -6.72 -3.93 29.35
C SER A 26 -7.16 -2.77 30.26
N LEU A 27 -7.05 -1.53 29.78
CA LEU A 27 -7.53 -0.34 30.49
C LEU A 27 -9.06 -0.29 30.64
N GLY A 28 -9.81 -1.05 29.84
CA GLY A 28 -11.22 -1.31 30.10
C GLY A 28 -12.00 -1.80 28.89
N SER A 29 -12.81 -2.83 29.09
CA SER A 29 -13.82 -3.27 28.11
C SER A 29 -14.91 -2.21 28.00
N PHE A 30 -14.85 -1.35 26.98
CA PHE A 30 -15.90 -0.38 26.74
C PHE A 30 -17.18 -1.11 26.34
N SER A 31 -18.31 -0.71 26.93
CA SER A 31 -19.64 -1.19 26.56
C SER A 31 -20.49 -0.06 26.00
N GLU A 32 -21.21 -0.33 24.91
CA GLU A 32 -22.14 0.63 24.32
C GLU A 32 -23.52 0.00 24.12
N LYS A 33 -24.57 0.69 24.58
CA LYS A 33 -25.97 0.34 24.29
C LYS A 33 -26.35 0.94 22.95
N LEU A 34 -26.42 0.11 21.91
CA LEU A 34 -26.84 0.52 20.58
C LEU A 34 -28.34 0.25 20.39
N ARG A 35 -29.05 1.23 19.84
CA ARG A 35 -30.44 1.07 19.40
C ARG A 35 -30.44 0.62 17.95
N PHE A 36 -30.92 -0.59 17.68
CA PHE A 36 -30.95 -1.16 16.33
C PHE A 36 -32.40 -1.37 15.84
N GLY A 37 -32.66 -1.00 14.58
CA GLY A 37 -33.94 -1.23 13.89
C GLY A 37 -35.06 -0.23 14.20
N LYS A 38 -36.17 -0.32 13.43
CA LYS A 38 -37.39 0.49 13.61
C LYS A 38 -38.07 0.23 14.97
N THR A 39 -37.87 -0.95 15.55
CA THR A 39 -38.45 -1.42 16.83
C THR A 39 -37.60 -1.08 18.07
N LYS A 40 -36.54 -0.26 17.96
CA LYS A 40 -35.72 0.21 19.10
C LYS A 40 -35.22 -0.92 20.04
N LYS A 41 -34.82 -2.08 19.50
CA LYS A 41 -34.19 -3.12 20.31
C LYS A 41 -32.83 -2.62 20.81
N ILE A 42 -32.62 -2.66 22.12
CA ILE A 42 -31.35 -2.26 22.74
C ILE A 42 -30.42 -3.47 22.72
N ILE A 43 -29.28 -3.35 22.04
CA ILE A 43 -28.21 -4.35 22.04
C ILE A 43 -27.04 -3.75 22.80
N THR A 44 -26.60 -4.42 23.86
CA THR A 44 -25.37 -4.06 24.56
C THR A 44 -24.22 -4.74 23.84
N LEU A 45 -23.34 -3.96 23.21
CA LEU A 45 -22.07 -4.47 22.74
C LEU A 45 -21.07 -4.36 23.90
N SER A 46 -20.70 -5.49 24.50
CA SER A 46 -19.54 -5.60 25.38
C SER A 46 -18.32 -6.03 24.53
N ASP A 47 -17.11 -5.61 24.93
CA ASP A 47 -15.84 -5.88 24.24
C ASP A 47 -15.49 -4.94 23.06
N LEU A 48 -15.71 -3.63 23.24
CA LEU A 48 -15.15 -2.62 22.34
C LEU A 48 -13.75 -2.21 22.80
N VAL A 49 -12.80 -2.13 21.87
CA VAL A 49 -11.42 -1.66 22.14
C VAL A 49 -11.37 -0.14 22.40
N LEU A 50 -12.32 0.62 21.84
CA LEU A 50 -12.38 2.07 21.95
C LEU A 50 -13.75 2.56 22.42
N PRO A 51 -13.81 3.67 23.18
CA PRO A 51 -15.07 4.28 23.57
C PRO A 51 -15.79 4.86 22.36
N ARG A 52 -17.12 4.83 22.39
CA ARG A 52 -17.96 5.33 21.30
C ARG A 52 -18.52 6.70 21.66
N LEU A 53 -17.64 7.70 21.63
CA LEU A 53 -18.00 9.07 21.99
C LEU A 53 -19.00 9.66 20.99
N ASN A 54 -20.08 10.26 21.48
CA ASN A 54 -21.08 10.94 20.65
C ASN A 54 -20.47 12.06 19.79
N ALA A 55 -19.38 12.68 20.26
CA ALA A 55 -18.64 13.68 19.51
C ALA A 55 -18.10 13.13 18.17
N TRP A 56 -17.65 11.87 18.12
CA TRP A 56 -17.11 11.26 16.90
C TRP A 56 -18.21 10.97 15.86
N LYS A 57 -19.46 10.76 16.31
CA LYS A 57 -20.61 10.56 15.42
C LYS A 57 -21.06 11.87 14.76
N LYS A 58 -20.79 13.02 15.39
CA LYS A 58 -21.22 14.35 14.93
C LYS A 58 -20.20 15.08 14.03
N GLY A 59 -19.10 14.42 13.65
CA GLY A 59 -18.06 15.05 12.83
C GLY A 59 -17.06 15.91 13.62
N ASN A 60 -17.11 15.91 14.96
CA ASN A 60 -16.23 16.75 15.79
C ASN A 60 -14.76 16.32 15.76
N GLN A 61 -14.44 15.15 15.18
CA GLN A 61 -13.06 14.70 14.99
C GLN A 61 -12.21 15.71 14.21
N ALA A 62 -12.80 16.45 13.27
CA ALA A 62 -12.09 17.48 12.51
C ALA A 62 -11.60 18.61 13.44
N LYS A 63 -12.46 19.09 14.35
CA LYS A 63 -12.12 20.14 15.32
C LYS A 63 -11.05 19.70 16.31
N VAL A 64 -11.05 18.42 16.69
CA VAL A 64 -10.04 17.85 17.59
C VAL A 64 -8.67 17.83 16.92
N ILE A 65 -8.60 17.35 15.67
CA ILE A 65 -7.35 17.33 14.89
C ILE A 65 -6.85 18.75 14.63
N GLU A 66 -7.72 19.66 14.22
CA GLU A 66 -7.35 21.06 13.96
C GLU A 66 -6.76 21.73 15.20
N ARG A 67 -7.38 21.52 16.38
CA ARG A 67 -6.88 22.03 17.66
C ARG A 67 -5.52 21.43 18.00
N PHE A 68 -5.35 20.13 17.77
CA PHE A 68 -4.07 19.43 17.98
C PHE A 68 -2.98 20.03 17.09
N CYS A 69 -3.23 20.16 15.79
CA CYS A 69 -2.29 20.74 14.84
C CYS A 69 -1.88 22.15 15.25
N ARG A 70 -2.86 23.02 15.57
CA ARG A 70 -2.59 24.39 16.01
C ARG A 70 -1.76 24.45 17.29
N LYS A 71 -2.04 23.58 18.27
CA LYS A 71 -1.29 23.54 19.54
C LYS A 71 0.18 23.13 19.34
N HIS A 72 0.45 22.30 18.34
CA HIS A 72 1.79 21.77 18.07
C HIS A 72 2.50 22.46 16.89
N GLY A 73 1.95 23.55 16.34
CA GLY A 73 2.56 24.25 15.20
C GLY A 73 2.58 23.43 13.90
N ILE A 74 1.72 22.41 13.79
CA ILE A 74 1.60 21.56 12.60
C ILE A 74 0.61 22.21 11.65
N THR A 75 0.89 22.16 10.35
CA THR A 75 -0.05 22.56 9.30
C THR A 75 -1.39 21.86 9.51
N SER A 76 -2.49 22.61 9.38
CA SER A 76 -3.83 22.05 9.56
C SER A 76 -4.09 20.95 8.53
N ILE A 77 -4.56 19.79 9.00
CA ILE A 77 -4.89 18.63 8.17
C ILE A 77 -6.34 18.20 8.40
N LYS A 78 -6.92 17.56 7.38
CA LYS A 78 -8.23 16.94 7.43
C LYS A 78 -8.09 15.46 7.80
N PHE A 79 -9.17 14.86 8.28
CA PHE A 79 -9.18 13.45 8.69
C PHE A 79 -8.80 12.49 7.54
N HIS A 80 -9.17 12.81 6.29
CA HIS A 80 -8.82 11.98 5.13
C HIS A 80 -7.34 12.11 4.73
N ASP A 81 -6.65 13.16 5.16
CA ASP A 81 -5.23 13.34 4.87
C ASP A 81 -4.41 12.28 5.61
N LEU A 82 -4.82 11.85 6.81
CA LEU A 82 -4.19 10.74 7.52
C LEU A 82 -4.18 9.45 6.70
N ARG A 83 -5.26 9.17 5.97
CA ARG A 83 -5.36 8.02 5.08
C ARG A 83 -4.49 8.20 3.84
N ALA A 84 -4.43 9.40 3.27
CA ALA A 84 -3.54 9.73 2.18
C ALA A 84 -2.08 9.50 2.58
N THR A 85 -1.66 10.01 3.75
CA THR A 85 -0.32 9.83 4.31
C THR A 85 0.01 8.36 4.53
N PHE A 86 -0.93 7.56 5.03
CA PHE A 86 -0.74 6.13 5.18
C PHE A 86 -0.46 5.43 3.83
N ILE A 87 -1.22 5.76 2.80
CA ILE A 87 -1.03 5.20 1.45
C ILE A 87 0.32 5.62 0.88
N THR A 88 0.65 6.91 0.92
CA THR A 88 1.91 7.42 0.35
C THR A 88 3.12 6.84 1.06
N ASN A 89 3.07 6.65 2.39
CA ASN A 89 4.18 6.07 3.15
C ASN A 89 4.42 4.61 2.77
N LEU A 90 3.37 3.79 2.60
CA LEU A 90 3.52 2.41 2.15
C LEU A 90 4.14 2.33 0.75
N LEU A 91 3.68 3.18 -0.17
CA LEU A 91 4.21 3.22 -1.53
C LEU A 91 5.67 3.69 -1.55
N ALA A 92 6.03 4.68 -0.73
CA ALA A 92 7.41 5.16 -0.61
C ALA A 92 8.37 4.09 -0.04
N GLN A 93 7.86 3.18 0.80
CA GLN A 93 8.60 2.02 1.31
C GLN A 93 8.71 0.87 0.29
N GLY A 94 8.18 1.03 -0.92
CA GLY A 94 8.25 0.03 -1.98
C GLY A 94 7.18 -1.07 -1.89
N VAL A 95 6.14 -0.89 -1.05
CA VAL A 95 5.01 -1.82 -1.01
C VAL A 95 4.25 -1.71 -2.33
N SER A 96 3.90 -2.86 -2.92
CA SER A 96 3.23 -2.89 -4.22
C SER A 96 1.88 -2.16 -4.19
N LEU A 97 1.54 -1.48 -5.29
CA LEU A 97 0.27 -0.74 -5.41
C LEU A 97 -0.95 -1.62 -5.13
N VAL A 98 -0.93 -2.87 -5.64
CA VAL A 98 -2.01 -3.85 -5.46
C VAL A 98 -2.17 -4.23 -3.99
N THR A 99 -1.06 -4.45 -3.27
CA THR A 99 -1.09 -4.73 -1.84
C THR A 99 -1.68 -3.55 -1.06
N VAL A 100 -1.24 -2.32 -1.35
CA VAL A 100 -1.76 -1.12 -0.69
C VAL A 100 -3.25 -0.96 -0.96
N MET A 101 -3.70 -1.15 -2.20
CA MET A 101 -5.11 -1.11 -2.58
C MET A 101 -5.97 -2.12 -1.80
N SER A 102 -5.47 -3.34 -1.59
CA SER A 102 -6.15 -4.37 -0.79
C SER A 102 -6.28 -3.95 0.67
N ILE A 103 -5.20 -3.44 1.28
CA ILE A 103 -5.16 -2.98 2.68
C ILE A 103 -6.15 -1.85 2.91
N VAL A 104 -6.11 -0.82 2.07
CA VAL A 104 -7.01 0.33 2.23
C VAL A 104 -8.41 0.02 1.69
N GLY A 105 -8.53 -1.02 0.86
CA GLY A 105 -9.71 -1.50 0.14
C GLY A 105 -10.30 -0.45 -0.80
N HIS A 106 -9.44 0.05 -1.70
CA HIS A 106 -9.86 0.73 -2.92
C HIS A 106 -10.13 -0.34 -3.99
N SER A 107 -11.33 -0.33 -4.56
CA SER A 107 -11.68 -1.21 -5.69
C SER A 107 -11.18 -0.67 -7.02
N ASP A 108 -10.98 0.65 -7.10
CA ASP A 108 -10.53 1.34 -8.30
C ASP A 108 -9.07 1.80 -8.16
N MET A 109 -8.29 1.47 -9.19
CA MET A 109 -6.87 1.80 -9.27
C MET A 109 -6.65 3.29 -9.49
N ALA A 110 -7.55 3.99 -10.19
CA ALA A 110 -7.43 5.43 -10.44
C ALA A 110 -7.42 6.24 -9.13
N THR A 111 -8.14 5.76 -8.11
CA THR A 111 -8.15 6.38 -6.78
C THR A 111 -6.77 6.29 -6.09
N THR A 112 -5.99 5.26 -6.40
CA THR A 112 -4.69 5.00 -5.74
C THR A 112 -3.51 5.55 -6.56
N ASP A 113 -3.68 5.66 -7.87
CA ASP A 113 -2.68 6.19 -8.82
C ASP A 113 -2.21 7.62 -8.46
N ARG A 114 -3.12 8.47 -7.96
CA ARG A 114 -2.75 9.80 -7.45
C ARG A 114 -1.69 9.73 -6.34
N TYR A 115 -1.77 8.74 -5.46
CA TYR A 115 -0.81 8.59 -4.36
C TYR A 115 0.51 7.99 -4.81
N LEU A 116 0.51 7.18 -5.87
CA LEU A 116 1.73 6.63 -6.46
C LEU A 116 2.65 7.76 -6.96
N ARG A 117 2.08 8.76 -7.65
CA ARG A 117 2.83 9.95 -8.06
C ARG A 117 3.37 10.74 -6.86
N LEU A 118 2.55 10.92 -5.82
CA LEU A 118 2.94 11.65 -4.61
C LEU A 118 4.03 10.94 -3.80
N ALA A 119 4.06 9.61 -3.81
CA ALA A 119 5.07 8.81 -3.13
C ALA A 119 6.45 8.89 -3.80
N GLY A 120 6.57 9.52 -4.98
CA GLY A 120 7.85 9.74 -5.64
C GLY A 120 8.59 8.46 -6.00
N VAL A 121 7.86 7.35 -6.23
CA VAL A 121 8.45 6.06 -6.57
C VAL A 121 9.27 6.20 -7.85
N ASN A 122 10.59 6.23 -7.69
CA ASN A 122 11.52 6.44 -8.78
C ASN A 122 11.65 5.16 -9.61
N VAL A 123 11.17 5.20 -10.86
CA VAL A 123 11.30 4.10 -11.82
C VAL A 123 12.73 3.94 -12.36
N LYS A 124 13.62 4.91 -12.13
CA LYS A 124 15.03 4.81 -12.55
C LYS A 124 15.72 3.67 -11.81
N GLY A 125 16.32 2.76 -12.57
CA GLY A 125 17.04 1.60 -12.03
C GLY A 125 16.17 0.36 -11.75
N ALA A 126 14.86 0.40 -12.03
CA ALA A 126 14.00 -0.77 -11.89
C ALA A 126 14.48 -1.95 -12.77
N THR A 127 14.93 -1.66 -13.98
CA THR A 127 15.52 -2.64 -14.90
C THR A 127 16.95 -3.02 -14.55
N SER A 128 17.67 -2.22 -13.76
CA SER A 128 19.04 -2.56 -13.33
C SER A 128 19.09 -3.76 -12.38
N LYS A 129 17.96 -4.13 -11.77
CA LYS A 129 17.81 -5.36 -10.99
C LYS A 129 17.61 -6.60 -11.86
N LEU A 130 17.36 -6.44 -13.16
CA LEU A 130 17.28 -7.55 -14.09
C LEU A 130 18.71 -8.01 -14.39
N SER A 131 19.23 -8.93 -13.59
CA SER A 131 20.54 -9.54 -13.78
C SER A 131 20.52 -10.58 -14.91
N TYR A 132 20.18 -10.15 -16.13
CA TYR A 132 20.34 -10.99 -17.31
C TYR A 132 21.81 -10.94 -17.73
N ALA A 133 22.54 -12.02 -17.50
CA ALA A 133 23.87 -12.18 -18.08
C ALA A 133 23.69 -12.47 -19.58
N LEU A 134 24.04 -11.50 -20.42
CA LEU A 134 24.16 -11.77 -21.85
C LEU A 134 25.29 -12.79 -22.04
N PRO A 135 25.07 -13.88 -22.80
CA PRO A 135 26.15 -14.78 -23.14
C PRO A 135 27.21 -13.95 -23.87
N LYS A 136 28.42 -13.91 -23.32
CA LYS A 136 29.56 -13.29 -24.01
C LYS A 136 29.69 -13.99 -25.35
N ALA A 137 29.71 -13.22 -26.44
CA ALA A 137 29.93 -13.75 -27.77
C ALA A 137 31.27 -14.50 -27.79
N GLN A 138 31.21 -15.81 -27.58
CA GLN A 138 32.32 -16.68 -27.90
C GLN A 138 32.34 -16.67 -29.42
N SER A 139 33.41 -16.12 -30.00
CA SER A 139 33.69 -16.20 -31.42
C SER A 139 33.67 -17.68 -31.81
N ALA A 140 32.50 -18.13 -32.26
CA ALA A 140 32.29 -19.51 -32.66
C ALA A 140 33.25 -19.76 -33.81
N LYS A 141 33.99 -20.87 -33.73
CA LYS A 141 34.91 -21.31 -34.76
C LYS A 141 34.07 -21.57 -36.01
N VAL A 142 34.03 -20.60 -36.92
CA VAL A 142 33.36 -20.73 -38.22
C VAL A 142 34.14 -21.80 -38.97
N ILE A 143 33.58 -23.01 -39.06
CA ILE A 143 34.13 -24.08 -39.88
C ILE A 143 33.55 -23.86 -41.28
N PRO A 144 34.34 -23.41 -42.26
CA PRO A 144 33.84 -23.26 -43.62
C PRO A 144 33.43 -24.63 -44.16
N ILE A 145 32.16 -24.76 -44.56
CA ILE A 145 31.57 -26.00 -45.07
C ILE A 145 32.17 -26.38 -46.45
N PHE A 146 32.74 -25.42 -47.17
CA PHE A 146 33.31 -25.64 -48.49
C PHE A 146 34.84 -25.61 -48.47
N ARG A 147 35.44 -26.75 -48.85
CA ARG A 147 36.88 -26.90 -49.11
C ARG A 147 37.22 -26.09 -50.37
N GLN A 148 37.88 -24.94 -50.21
CA GLN A 148 38.42 -24.20 -51.35
C GLN A 148 39.43 -25.09 -52.10
N LYS A 149 39.15 -25.40 -53.36
CA LYS A 149 40.15 -25.97 -54.27
C LYS A 149 41.10 -24.85 -54.66
N SER A 150 42.37 -24.98 -54.30
CA SER A 150 43.45 -24.15 -54.81
C SER A 150 43.57 -24.38 -56.32
N SER A 151 43.11 -23.41 -57.13
CA SER A 151 43.40 -23.37 -58.56
C SER A 151 44.82 -22.83 -58.73
N GLN A 152 45.77 -23.73 -58.96
CA GLN A 152 47.10 -23.36 -59.45
C GLN A 152 46.99 -23.30 -60.98
N SER A 153 46.85 -22.09 -61.51
CA SER A 153 46.98 -21.83 -62.94
C SER A 153 48.44 -21.48 -63.21
N HIS A 154 49.18 -22.41 -63.79
CA HIS A 154 50.48 -22.12 -64.41
C HIS A 154 50.26 -22.18 -65.93
N ILE A 155 50.22 -21.00 -66.57
CA ILE A 155 50.30 -20.84 -68.01
C ILE A 155 51.58 -20.05 -68.28
N SER A 156 52.51 -20.61 -69.03
CA SER A 156 53.53 -19.86 -69.75
C SER A 156 54.03 -20.69 -70.94
N TRP A 157 53.81 -20.11 -72.11
CA TRP A 157 54.22 -20.35 -73.51
C TRP A 157 55.19 -21.49 -73.83
#